data_AF-A0A518DM75-F1
#
_entry.id   AF-A0A518DM75-F1
#
_cell.length_a   1.000
_cell.length_b   1.000
_cell.length_c   1.000
_cell.angle_alpha   90.00
_cell.angle_beta   90.00
_cell.angle_gamma   90.00
#
_symmetry.space_group_name_H-M   'P 1'
#
loop_
_entity.id
_entity.type
_entity.pdbx_description
1 polymer ?
#
loop_
_entity_poly.entity_id
_entity_poly.type
_entity_poly.pdbx_seq_one_letter_code
_entity_poly.pdbx_strand_id
1 'polypeptide(L)'
;MTRLIACFFAAMILAKTPGLDAVAADAAPSCFLIGNSLTWDTVPERLDGDVQWHVDCGVTLPYIQGNPEKPCVQSSKLWPAALREKQYDLVSVQPHYGSTLAQDVEVISGWMALQPQAVFVLHSGWAWQDKVDAEFTSYAVPQAMEHSPVYLRALRAELQRLHPDREIRLTLAQNLLAQISADIAAGQAPWRKLSDLYRDKIHLTYDQGRYLMHNAMRRAMGQKQSAAGFDTTDAAGRAYLNSVLAMLDTAPADRQLLTKILSLDTTDRASLIGQLSDKKLQSQMTALLPEIDKAAIVRRQTLTLEKEIDLVGGKLVCTPSGPQWLYLATGDQGMEIFDVPATIDLYNGNNPLKGKGGKNEQVTDAWLPRLRGLTTLQKLDLANCAIQGDGLKNISQLTSLRELNLTLTPVADDALEHLSGLTGLRSLGLASTQCTGSGFVHLKGLRQLENVNFHYTPLNDAGLAAISQLPISDRLWFAHTHFTDQGAATLASLKQLKRCGMGSKEKDSSGEAVSALTGLPLEDLALLDNQATDTGIGYACKIPTLLRLDVSYAPTVTDAALKNVAQLPLLEEFKLGNSQITDAGLLQLAASPSLKKLTLRGSKKITPAGLDQLRKARPELTIESP
;
A
#
# COMPACT_ATOMS: atom_id res chain seq x y z
N MET A 1 73.08 -45.52 5.19
CA MET A 1 72.25 -46.01 6.31
C MET A 1 70.79 -45.75 5.94
N THR A 2 70.15 -46.65 5.19
CA THR A 2 69.16 -47.68 5.63
C THR A 2 67.70 -47.16 5.55
N ARG A 3 67.04 -47.33 4.38
CA ARG A 3 65.78 -48.12 4.12
C ARG A 3 64.50 -47.23 4.19
N LEU A 4 63.40 -47.36 3.43
CA LEU A 4 62.82 -48.34 2.48
C LEU A 4 61.71 -47.62 1.65
N ILE A 5 61.68 -47.70 0.31
CA ILE A 5 60.68 -48.36 -0.58
C ILE A 5 59.23 -47.78 -0.66
N ALA A 6 58.94 -47.22 -1.85
CA ALA A 6 57.79 -47.32 -2.76
C ALA A 6 56.31 -47.36 -2.27
N CYS A 7 55.48 -46.51 -2.91
CA CYS A 7 54.30 -46.95 -3.68
C CYS A 7 53.82 -45.83 -4.63
N PHE A 8 53.90 -46.10 -5.94
CA PHE A 8 53.17 -45.45 -7.03
C PHE A 8 51.75 -46.05 -7.10
N PHE A 9 50.73 -45.27 -7.46
CA PHE A 9 49.73 -45.72 -8.44
C PHE A 9 48.94 -44.53 -9.02
N ALA A 10 48.98 -44.43 -10.34
CA ALA A 10 48.03 -43.71 -11.16
C ALA A 10 46.69 -44.47 -11.16
N ALA A 11 45.56 -43.75 -11.12
CA ALA A 11 44.25 -44.36 -11.33
C ALA A 11 43.62 -43.79 -12.60
N MET A 12 43.51 -44.69 -13.58
CA MET A 12 42.82 -44.56 -14.86
C MET A 12 41.33 -44.22 -14.70
N ILE A 13 40.88 -43.46 -15.70
CA ILE A 13 39.49 -43.32 -16.14
C ILE A 13 38.87 -44.70 -16.35
N LEU A 14 37.79 -44.99 -15.62
CA LEU A 14 36.85 -46.06 -15.91
C LEU A 14 35.46 -45.43 -15.98
N ALA A 15 35.00 -45.22 -17.21
CA ALA A 15 33.61 -44.94 -17.52
C ALA A 15 32.76 -46.12 -17.01
N LYS A 16 32.02 -45.92 -15.93
CA LYS A 16 30.87 -46.77 -15.58
C LYS A 16 29.65 -46.19 -16.27
N THR A 17 29.21 -46.87 -17.32
CA THR A 17 27.80 -46.87 -17.72
C THR A 17 26.97 -47.31 -16.52
N PRO A 18 26.01 -46.52 -16.02
CA PRO A 18 25.00 -47.04 -15.11
C PRO A 18 24.10 -47.96 -15.93
N GLY A 19 23.99 -49.21 -15.48
CA GLY A 19 23.01 -50.15 -15.99
C GLY A 19 21.59 -49.59 -15.82
N LEU A 20 20.71 -50.08 -16.68
CA LEU A 20 19.27 -49.97 -16.57
C LEU A 20 18.80 -50.71 -15.30
N ASP A 21 19.04 -50.12 -14.14
CA ASP A 21 18.30 -50.47 -12.93
C ASP A 21 16.96 -49.73 -12.99
N ALA A 22 15.89 -50.48 -12.79
CA ALA A 22 14.51 -50.03 -12.91
C ALA A 22 14.31 -48.69 -12.18
N VAL A 23 13.92 -47.67 -12.94
CA VAL A 23 13.51 -46.36 -12.42
C VAL A 23 12.35 -46.62 -11.45
N ALA A 24 12.63 -46.45 -10.15
CA ALA A 24 11.59 -46.37 -9.14
C ALA A 24 10.62 -45.27 -9.59
N ALA A 25 9.33 -45.59 -9.67
CA ALA A 25 8.31 -44.60 -9.98
C ALA A 25 8.48 -43.40 -9.04
N ASP A 26 8.75 -42.21 -9.59
CA ASP A 26 8.93 -40.98 -8.81
C ASP A 26 7.75 -40.82 -7.84
N ALA A 27 8.02 -40.97 -6.54
CA ALA A 27 7.02 -40.73 -5.52
C ALA A 27 6.60 -39.25 -5.60
N ALA A 28 5.28 -38.99 -5.60
CA ALA A 28 4.78 -37.62 -5.62
C ALA A 28 5.31 -36.83 -4.41
N PRO A 29 5.72 -35.57 -4.59
CA PRO A 29 6.46 -34.82 -3.59
C PRO A 29 5.62 -34.56 -2.34
N SER A 30 6.28 -34.58 -1.19
CA SER A 30 5.66 -34.22 0.08
C SER A 30 5.48 -32.71 0.19
N CYS A 31 4.26 -32.28 0.54
CA CYS A 31 3.88 -30.88 0.55
C CYS A 31 3.34 -30.45 1.91
N PHE A 32 3.74 -29.27 2.37
CA PHE A 32 3.13 -28.61 3.53
C PHE A 32 2.57 -27.24 3.15
N LEU A 33 1.27 -27.02 3.34
CA LEU A 33 0.61 -25.76 3.01
C LEU A 33 0.24 -25.00 4.30
N ILE A 34 0.67 -23.75 4.44
CA ILE A 34 0.39 -22.93 5.62
C ILE A 34 -0.09 -21.54 5.25
N GLY A 35 -1.19 -21.09 5.85
CA GLY A 35 -1.70 -19.74 5.62
C GLY A 35 -3.22 -19.68 5.46
N ASN A 36 -3.67 -18.53 4.95
CA ASN A 36 -5.08 -18.18 4.88
C ASN A 36 -5.84 -18.89 3.75
N SER A 37 -7.04 -19.43 4.02
CA SER A 37 -8.02 -19.88 3.00
C SER A 37 -7.55 -20.92 1.97
N LEU A 38 -6.37 -21.51 2.14
CA LEU A 38 -5.79 -22.49 1.20
C LEU A 38 -6.70 -23.68 0.91
N THR A 39 -7.50 -24.15 1.87
CA THR A 39 -8.45 -25.26 1.70
C THR A 39 -9.67 -24.93 0.84
N TRP A 40 -10.16 -23.69 0.92
CA TRP A 40 -11.29 -23.26 0.10
C TRP A 40 -10.89 -23.11 -1.37
N ASP A 41 -9.71 -22.53 -1.58
CA ASP A 41 -9.34 -22.04 -2.90
C ASP A 41 -8.44 -23.02 -3.67
N THR A 42 -7.51 -23.69 -2.99
CA THR A 42 -6.52 -24.57 -3.64
C THR A 42 -6.76 -26.06 -3.41
N VAL A 43 -7.74 -26.42 -2.58
CA VAL A 43 -8.22 -27.80 -2.37
C VAL A 43 -7.05 -28.79 -2.11
N PRO A 44 -6.24 -28.59 -1.06
CA PRO A 44 -5.00 -29.33 -0.82
C PRO A 44 -5.18 -30.85 -0.79
N GLU A 45 -6.33 -31.34 -0.35
CA GLU A 45 -6.68 -32.76 -0.31
C GLU A 45 -6.73 -33.43 -1.70
N ARG A 46 -6.74 -32.64 -2.78
CA ARG A 46 -6.69 -33.11 -4.18
C ARG A 46 -5.32 -32.94 -4.83
N LEU A 47 -4.31 -32.49 -4.09
CA LEU A 47 -2.92 -32.48 -4.55
C LEU A 47 -2.33 -33.90 -4.45
N ASP A 48 -1.39 -34.22 -5.33
CA ASP A 48 -0.74 -35.54 -5.33
C ASP A 48 0.31 -35.63 -4.21
N GLY A 49 0.50 -36.83 -3.66
CA GLY A 49 1.56 -37.12 -2.68
C GLY A 49 1.13 -36.99 -1.22
N ASP A 50 2.11 -36.88 -0.33
CA ASP A 50 1.88 -36.67 1.10
C ASP A 50 1.69 -35.18 1.37
N VAL A 51 0.43 -34.76 1.39
CA VAL A 51 0.01 -33.36 1.51
C VAL A 51 -0.57 -33.11 2.89
N GLN A 52 0.04 -32.19 3.62
CA GLN A 52 -0.41 -31.74 4.93
C GLN A 52 -0.58 -30.22 4.92
N TRP A 53 -1.41 -29.71 5.82
CA TRP A 53 -1.68 -28.28 5.86
C TRP A 53 -1.96 -27.76 7.26
N HIS A 54 -1.75 -26.47 7.43
CA HIS A 54 -2.13 -25.66 8.58
C HIS A 54 -2.90 -24.43 8.08
N VAL A 55 -4.23 -24.46 8.20
CA VAL A 55 -5.07 -23.40 7.63
C VAL A 55 -5.74 -22.58 8.71
N ASP A 56 -5.55 -21.27 8.62
CA ASP A 56 -6.19 -20.25 9.45
C ASP A 56 -6.77 -19.13 8.61
N CYS A 57 -8.09 -19.07 8.53
CA CYS A 57 -8.79 -18.09 7.72
C CYS A 57 -8.82 -16.71 8.40
N GLY A 58 -8.60 -15.65 7.61
CA GLY A 58 -8.74 -14.25 8.00
C GLY A 58 -7.61 -13.71 8.88
N VAL A 59 -6.49 -14.42 9.02
CA VAL A 59 -5.38 -14.02 9.91
C VAL A 59 -4.03 -13.99 9.18
N THR A 60 -3.13 -13.18 9.72
CA THR A 60 -1.78 -12.95 9.20
C THR A 60 -0.80 -14.09 9.51
N LEU A 61 0.30 -14.23 8.76
CA LEU A 61 1.33 -15.24 9.07
C LEU A 61 1.95 -15.08 10.47
N PRO A 62 2.26 -13.86 10.98
CA PRO A 62 2.71 -13.68 12.36
C PRO A 62 1.73 -14.23 13.41
N TYR A 63 0.42 -14.09 13.16
CA TYR A 63 -0.59 -14.65 14.04
C TYR A 63 -0.51 -16.18 14.08
N ILE A 64 -0.42 -16.83 12.91
CA ILE A 64 -0.29 -18.29 12.77
C ILE A 64 1.00 -18.79 13.44
N GLN A 65 2.11 -18.06 13.26
CA GLN A 65 3.38 -18.37 13.92
C GLN A 65 3.25 -18.29 15.45
N GLY A 66 2.52 -17.31 15.97
CA GLY A 66 2.35 -17.11 17.42
C GLY A 66 1.27 -17.97 18.08
N ASN A 67 0.31 -18.52 17.32
CA ASN A 67 -0.86 -19.24 17.84
C ASN A 67 -1.10 -20.58 17.09
N PRO A 68 -0.10 -21.48 17.02
CA PRO A 68 -0.17 -22.70 16.22
C PRO A 68 -1.26 -23.69 16.65
N GLU A 69 -1.85 -23.56 17.83
CA GLU A 69 -2.83 -24.50 18.40
C GLU A 69 -4.28 -24.21 18.00
N LYS A 70 -4.55 -23.19 17.19
CA LYS A 70 -5.91 -22.72 16.86
C LYS A 70 -6.28 -22.78 15.38
N PRO A 71 -5.97 -23.86 14.64
CA PRO A 71 -6.32 -23.94 13.22
C PRO A 71 -7.84 -23.84 13.01
N CYS A 72 -8.28 -23.04 12.05
CA CYS A 72 -9.70 -22.94 11.70
C CYS A 72 -10.26 -24.21 11.02
N VAL A 73 -9.38 -25.04 10.44
CA VAL A 73 -9.74 -26.32 9.79
C VAL A 73 -9.32 -27.50 10.68
N GLN A 74 -10.29 -28.33 11.07
CA GLN A 74 -10.08 -29.46 11.99
C GLN A 74 -9.08 -30.50 11.49
N SER A 75 -8.96 -30.69 10.17
CA SER A 75 -7.99 -31.61 9.56
C SER A 75 -6.56 -31.05 9.51
N SER A 76 -6.32 -29.83 10.01
CA SER A 76 -5.00 -29.23 9.99
C SER A 76 -4.00 -29.99 10.85
N LYS A 77 -2.82 -30.24 10.29
CA LYS A 77 -1.63 -30.62 11.05
C LYS A 77 -0.98 -29.35 11.62
N LEU A 78 -0.66 -29.36 12.91
CA LEU A 78 -0.04 -28.20 13.55
C LEU A 78 1.37 -27.98 12.99
N TRP A 79 1.62 -26.77 12.50
CA TRP A 79 2.87 -26.46 11.79
C TRP A 79 4.15 -26.65 12.62
N PRO A 80 4.21 -26.39 13.95
CA PRO A 80 5.46 -26.53 14.68
C PRO A 80 5.95 -27.97 14.73
N ALA A 81 5.03 -28.91 14.92
CA ALA A 81 5.34 -30.34 14.89
C ALA A 81 5.68 -30.76 13.47
N ALA A 82 4.82 -30.41 12.49
CA ALA A 82 5.01 -30.79 11.09
C ALA A 82 6.37 -30.37 10.54
N LEU A 83 6.74 -29.09 10.69
CA LEU A 83 7.96 -28.53 10.11
C LEU A 83 9.24 -28.87 10.91
N ARG A 84 9.13 -29.45 12.11
CA ARG A 84 10.31 -29.91 12.88
C ARG A 84 10.54 -31.41 12.76
N GLU A 85 9.47 -32.18 12.67
CA GLU A 85 9.52 -33.65 12.66
C GLU A 85 9.73 -34.22 11.25
N LYS A 86 9.40 -33.45 10.21
CA LYS A 86 9.49 -33.87 8.82
C LYS A 86 10.13 -32.80 7.95
N GLN A 87 10.94 -33.22 6.98
CA GLN A 87 11.40 -32.39 5.88
C GLN A 87 10.47 -32.61 4.68
N TYR A 88 9.89 -31.53 4.17
CA TYR A 88 9.02 -31.54 3.01
C TYR A 88 9.81 -31.15 1.76
N ASP A 89 9.38 -31.67 0.61
CA ASP A 89 9.92 -31.26 -0.68
C ASP A 89 9.45 -29.85 -1.04
N LEU A 90 8.20 -29.52 -0.67
CA LEU A 90 7.54 -28.26 -0.98
C LEU A 90 6.84 -27.67 0.24
N VAL A 91 6.99 -26.36 0.45
CA VAL A 91 6.23 -25.61 1.46
C VAL A 91 5.53 -24.43 0.79
N SER A 92 4.19 -24.37 0.87
CA SER A 92 3.42 -23.21 0.41
C SER A 92 3.08 -22.29 1.55
N VAL A 93 3.23 -20.99 1.33
CA VAL A 93 2.85 -19.94 2.28
C VAL A 93 1.89 -18.94 1.62
N GLN A 94 0.93 -18.42 2.38
CA GLN A 94 0.03 -17.34 1.93
C GLN A 94 -0.05 -16.21 2.96
N PRO A 95 0.60 -15.06 2.69
CA PRO A 95 0.38 -13.82 3.43
C PRO A 95 -1.08 -13.35 3.34
N HIS A 96 -1.52 -12.58 4.34
CA HIS A 96 -2.88 -12.05 4.43
C HIS A 96 -2.86 -10.63 4.99
N TYR A 97 -3.89 -9.85 4.69
CA TYR A 97 -4.08 -8.50 5.18
C TYR A 97 -3.76 -8.35 6.68
N GLY A 98 -3.02 -7.28 6.99
CA GLY A 98 -2.74 -6.84 8.37
C GLY A 98 -1.29 -7.04 8.82
N SER A 99 -0.50 -7.89 8.17
CA SER A 99 0.95 -7.98 8.39
C SER A 99 1.69 -6.91 7.61
N THR A 100 2.92 -6.58 8.01
CA THR A 100 3.85 -5.77 7.23
C THR A 100 4.75 -6.64 6.38
N LEU A 101 5.39 -6.06 5.35
CA LEU A 101 6.40 -6.77 4.54
C LEU A 101 7.49 -7.41 5.40
N ALA A 102 8.03 -6.66 6.37
CA ALA A 102 9.10 -7.13 7.25
C ALA A 102 8.65 -8.34 8.10
N GLN A 103 7.43 -8.30 8.63
CA GLN A 103 6.87 -9.39 9.41
C GLN A 103 6.68 -10.66 8.58
N ASP A 104 6.15 -10.53 7.36
CA ASP A 104 5.97 -11.71 6.49
C ASP A 104 7.33 -12.30 6.05
N VAL A 105 8.31 -11.45 5.73
CA VAL A 105 9.69 -11.88 5.44
C VAL A 105 10.30 -12.63 6.62
N GLU A 106 10.15 -12.12 7.84
CA GLU A 106 10.67 -12.73 9.07
C GLU A 106 10.05 -14.11 9.31
N VAL A 107 8.72 -14.20 9.27
CA VAL A 107 7.99 -15.45 9.52
C VAL A 107 8.36 -16.51 8.48
N ILE A 108 8.33 -16.15 7.20
CA ILE A 108 8.64 -17.08 6.10
C ILE A 108 10.10 -17.53 6.18
N SER A 109 11.03 -16.61 6.47
CA SER A 109 12.45 -16.95 6.68
C SER A 109 12.65 -17.94 7.83
N GLY A 110 11.88 -17.79 8.91
CA GLY A 110 11.89 -18.73 10.03
C GLY A 110 11.46 -20.14 9.61
N TRP A 111 10.41 -20.27 8.79
CA TRP A 111 9.99 -21.56 8.25
C TRP A 111 10.97 -22.12 7.21
N MET A 112 11.59 -21.27 6.37
CA MET A 112 12.67 -21.68 5.46
C MET A 112 13.85 -22.28 6.21
N ALA A 113 14.21 -21.72 7.38
CA ALA A 113 15.28 -22.27 8.22
C ALA A 113 14.95 -23.65 8.80
N LEU A 114 13.67 -23.93 9.10
CA LEU A 114 13.21 -25.26 9.54
C LEU A 114 13.16 -26.29 8.39
N GLN A 115 13.10 -25.81 7.15
CA GLN A 115 12.92 -26.64 5.95
C GLN A 115 14.04 -26.35 4.93
N PRO A 116 15.30 -26.62 5.28
CA PRO A 116 16.47 -26.22 4.49
C PRO A 116 16.56 -26.83 3.10
N GLN A 117 15.76 -27.84 2.76
CA GLN A 117 15.72 -28.45 1.42
C GLN A 117 14.45 -28.16 0.64
N ALA A 118 13.41 -27.60 1.28
CA ALA A 118 12.13 -27.38 0.62
C ALA A 118 12.24 -26.27 -0.44
N VAL A 119 11.49 -26.45 -1.53
CA VAL A 119 11.13 -25.37 -2.44
C VAL A 119 9.96 -24.61 -1.82
N PHE A 120 10.04 -23.28 -1.79
CA PHE A 120 8.97 -22.45 -1.23
C PHE A 120 8.04 -21.94 -2.33
N VAL A 121 6.74 -22.12 -2.14
CA VAL A 121 5.70 -21.62 -3.02
C VAL A 121 5.00 -20.44 -2.34
N LEU A 122 5.11 -19.24 -2.91
CA LEU A 122 4.31 -18.11 -2.47
C LEU A 122 2.97 -18.14 -3.20
N HIS A 123 1.90 -18.36 -2.46
CA HIS A 123 0.56 -18.18 -2.97
C HIS A 123 0.20 -16.70 -2.92
N SER A 124 0.03 -16.06 -4.09
CA SER A 124 -0.21 -14.62 -4.18
C SER A 124 -1.53 -14.18 -3.57
N GLY A 125 -2.50 -15.11 -3.49
CA GLY A 125 -3.90 -14.77 -3.20
C GLY A 125 -4.48 -13.82 -4.24
N TRP A 126 -5.55 -13.12 -3.85
CA TRP A 126 -6.24 -12.09 -4.64
C TRP A 126 -6.90 -11.08 -3.71
N ALA A 127 -7.05 -9.85 -4.21
CA ALA A 127 -7.70 -8.78 -3.48
C ALA A 127 -9.21 -9.05 -3.33
N TRP A 128 -9.80 -8.51 -2.26
CA TRP A 128 -11.26 -8.47 -2.14
C TRP A 128 -11.87 -7.70 -3.30
N GLN A 129 -13.04 -8.13 -3.77
CA GLN A 129 -13.62 -7.61 -5.01
C GLN A 129 -13.74 -6.07 -5.07
N ASP A 130 -14.14 -5.44 -3.96
CA ASP A 130 -14.27 -3.98 -3.87
C ASP A 130 -12.93 -3.24 -3.71
N LYS A 131 -11.84 -3.98 -3.54
CA LYS A 131 -10.47 -3.47 -3.47
C LYS A 131 -9.59 -3.83 -4.66
N VAL A 132 -10.02 -4.75 -5.54
CA VAL A 132 -9.22 -5.24 -6.69
C VAL A 132 -8.62 -4.08 -7.48
N ASP A 133 -9.44 -3.12 -7.89
CA ASP A 133 -8.93 -1.99 -8.70
C ASP A 133 -7.89 -1.17 -7.93
N ALA A 134 -8.14 -0.89 -6.65
CA ALA A 134 -7.24 -0.09 -5.83
C ALA A 134 -5.92 -0.81 -5.52
N GLU A 135 -5.97 -2.06 -5.09
CA GLU A 135 -4.79 -2.85 -4.73
C GLU A 135 -3.97 -3.23 -5.95
N PHE A 136 -4.63 -3.59 -7.06
CA PHE A 136 -3.93 -4.00 -8.27
C PHE A 136 -3.29 -2.81 -9.00
N THR A 137 -3.87 -1.62 -8.89
CA THR A 137 -3.27 -0.38 -9.42
C THR A 137 -2.40 0.34 -8.40
N SER A 138 -2.20 -0.26 -7.22
CA SER A 138 -1.31 0.29 -6.18
C SER A 138 0.11 0.41 -6.71
N TYR A 139 0.77 1.50 -6.32
CA TYR A 139 1.98 2.00 -6.97
C TYR A 139 3.07 2.33 -5.94
N ALA A 140 2.80 2.10 -4.67
CA ALA A 140 3.79 2.03 -3.60
C ALA A 140 3.77 0.63 -3.01
N VAL A 141 4.90 0.17 -2.48
CA VAL A 141 4.88 -1.02 -1.63
C VAL A 141 4.01 -0.68 -0.42
N PRO A 142 2.85 -1.32 -0.24
CA PRO A 142 1.96 -0.95 0.85
C PRO A 142 2.63 -1.30 2.18
N GLN A 143 2.41 -0.45 3.19
CA GLN A 143 3.01 -0.65 4.52
C GLN A 143 2.46 -1.92 5.18
N ALA A 144 1.19 -2.23 4.91
CA ALA A 144 0.54 -3.48 5.25
C ALA A 144 0.38 -4.36 4.01
N MET A 145 0.26 -5.66 4.21
CA MET A 145 0.03 -6.65 3.18
C MET A 145 -1.28 -6.33 2.46
N GLU A 146 -1.19 -6.19 1.14
CA GLU A 146 -2.28 -6.15 0.19
C GLU A 146 -2.00 -7.18 -0.90
N HIS A 147 -3.02 -7.68 -1.58
CA HIS A 147 -2.86 -8.61 -2.69
C HIS A 147 -2.52 -7.85 -3.98
N SER A 148 -1.40 -7.12 -3.96
CA SER A 148 -0.90 -6.31 -5.06
C SER A 148 0.35 -6.93 -5.72
N PRO A 149 0.55 -6.74 -7.04
CA PRO A 149 1.79 -7.11 -7.73
C PRO A 149 3.05 -6.52 -7.10
N VAL A 150 2.98 -5.28 -6.65
CA VAL A 150 4.11 -4.58 -6.01
C VAL A 150 4.53 -5.26 -4.71
N TYR A 151 3.57 -5.59 -3.84
CA TYR A 151 3.87 -6.22 -2.55
C TYR A 151 4.52 -7.59 -2.73
N LEU A 152 3.97 -8.44 -3.60
CA LEU A 152 4.49 -9.80 -3.79
C LEU A 152 5.86 -9.83 -4.47
N ARG A 153 6.10 -8.91 -5.42
CA ARG A 153 7.43 -8.75 -6.00
C ARG A 153 8.44 -8.34 -4.91
N ALA A 154 8.09 -7.39 -4.04
CA ALA A 154 8.94 -6.96 -2.93
C ALA A 154 9.21 -8.09 -1.94
N LEU A 155 8.18 -8.86 -1.56
CA LEU A 155 8.30 -10.02 -0.67
C LEU A 155 9.25 -11.08 -1.24
N ARG A 156 9.06 -11.45 -2.51
CA ARG A 156 9.92 -12.41 -3.19
C ARG A 156 11.36 -11.90 -3.28
N ALA A 157 11.56 -10.64 -3.66
CA ALA A 157 12.89 -10.05 -3.79
C ALA A 157 13.66 -10.08 -2.45
N GLU A 158 12.99 -9.72 -1.35
CA GLU A 158 13.63 -9.72 -0.04
C GLU A 158 13.91 -11.13 0.49
N LEU A 159 13.00 -12.08 0.27
CA LEU A 159 13.24 -13.49 0.59
C LEU A 159 14.40 -14.06 -0.23
N GLN A 160 14.48 -13.76 -1.54
CA GLN A 160 15.59 -14.20 -2.39
C GLN A 160 16.92 -13.56 -1.96
N ARG A 161 16.90 -12.29 -1.53
CA ARG A 161 18.09 -11.60 -1.01
C ARG A 161 18.63 -12.27 0.26
N LEU A 162 17.74 -12.69 1.16
CA LEU A 162 18.11 -13.37 2.41
C LEU A 162 18.47 -14.84 2.21
N HIS A 163 17.86 -15.50 1.21
CA HIS A 163 18.02 -16.92 0.92
C HIS A 163 18.38 -17.13 -0.57
N PRO A 164 19.58 -16.72 -1.01
CA PRO A 164 19.93 -16.64 -2.43
C PRO A 164 19.88 -17.98 -3.17
N ASP A 165 20.17 -19.09 -2.48
CA ASP A 165 20.16 -20.44 -3.05
C ASP A 165 18.78 -21.13 -2.97
N ARG A 166 17.79 -20.48 -2.34
CA ARG A 166 16.45 -21.04 -2.18
C ARG A 166 15.66 -20.87 -3.48
N GLU A 167 15.08 -21.96 -3.97
CA GLU A 167 14.08 -21.88 -5.02
C GLU A 167 12.75 -21.36 -4.45
N ILE A 168 12.26 -20.25 -5.00
CA ILE A 168 10.98 -19.64 -4.67
C ILE A 168 10.10 -19.62 -5.92
N ARG A 169 8.94 -20.28 -5.85
CA ARG A 169 7.93 -20.35 -6.91
C ARG A 169 6.72 -19.49 -6.55
N LEU A 170 5.98 -19.07 -7.57
CA LEU A 170 4.76 -18.28 -7.44
C LEU A 170 3.60 -19.05 -8.07
N THR A 171 2.42 -18.95 -7.45
CA THR A 171 1.17 -19.41 -8.09
C THR A 171 0.62 -18.43 -9.12
N LEU A 172 0.98 -17.14 -9.02
CA LEU A 172 0.52 -16.07 -9.90
C LEU A 172 -1.02 -15.93 -9.97
N ALA A 173 -1.73 -16.28 -8.89
CA ALA A 173 -3.19 -16.25 -8.81
C ALA A 173 -3.78 -14.88 -9.21
N GLN A 174 -3.20 -13.78 -8.72
CA GLN A 174 -3.66 -12.43 -9.07
C GLN A 174 -3.46 -12.10 -10.56
N ASN A 175 -2.36 -12.56 -11.18
CA ASN A 175 -2.06 -12.31 -12.58
C ASN A 175 -2.99 -13.12 -13.49
N LEU A 176 -3.35 -14.35 -13.08
CA LEU A 176 -4.36 -15.16 -13.76
C LEU A 176 -5.71 -14.42 -13.76
N LEU A 177 -6.15 -13.92 -12.61
CA LEU A 177 -7.40 -13.17 -12.50
C LEU A 177 -7.38 -11.86 -13.29
N ALA A 178 -6.25 -11.14 -13.28
CA ALA A 178 -6.08 -9.91 -14.04
C ALA A 178 -6.11 -10.17 -15.56
N GLN A 179 -5.51 -11.28 -16.02
CA GLN A 179 -5.62 -11.69 -17.41
C GLN A 179 -7.07 -12.03 -17.79
N ILE A 180 -7.79 -12.76 -16.95
CA ILE A 180 -9.21 -13.06 -17.18
C ILE A 180 -10.03 -11.78 -17.21
N SER A 181 -9.75 -10.82 -16.33
CA SER A 181 -10.41 -9.51 -16.35
C SER A 181 -10.19 -8.77 -17.67
N ALA A 182 -8.95 -8.78 -18.18
CA ALA A 182 -8.62 -8.20 -19.48
C ALA A 182 -9.35 -8.91 -20.63
N ASP A 183 -9.43 -10.23 -20.61
CA ASP A 183 -10.14 -11.03 -21.61
C ASP A 183 -11.66 -10.80 -21.55
N ILE A 184 -12.25 -10.64 -20.37
CA ILE A 184 -13.66 -10.26 -20.20
C ILE A 184 -13.90 -8.89 -20.85
N ALA A 185 -13.05 -7.90 -20.56
CA ALA A 185 -13.15 -6.57 -21.14
C ALA A 185 -13.00 -6.59 -22.67
N ALA A 186 -12.21 -7.52 -23.21
CA ALA A 186 -12.03 -7.73 -24.64
C ALA A 186 -13.11 -8.63 -25.29
N GLY A 187 -14.05 -9.18 -24.52
CA GLY A 187 -15.06 -10.13 -25.02
C GLY A 187 -14.50 -11.50 -25.44
N GLN A 188 -13.34 -11.87 -24.89
CA GLN A 188 -12.60 -13.11 -25.19
C GLN A 188 -12.82 -14.21 -24.12
N ALA A 189 -13.35 -13.85 -22.96
CA ALA A 189 -13.70 -14.80 -21.89
C ALA A 189 -15.20 -15.15 -21.90
N PRO A 190 -15.59 -16.35 -21.41
CA PRO A 190 -16.99 -16.78 -21.38
C PRO A 190 -17.84 -16.09 -20.30
N TRP A 191 -17.24 -15.29 -19.41
CA TRP A 191 -17.93 -14.59 -18.31
C TRP A 191 -18.18 -13.12 -18.62
N ARG A 192 -19.17 -12.53 -17.94
CA ARG A 192 -19.51 -11.11 -18.11
C ARG A 192 -18.72 -10.22 -17.15
N LYS A 193 -18.35 -10.76 -15.99
CA LYS A 193 -17.61 -10.04 -14.95
C LYS A 193 -16.77 -11.03 -14.15
N LEU A 194 -15.65 -10.56 -13.61
CA LEU A 194 -14.71 -11.40 -12.88
C LEU A 194 -15.35 -12.07 -11.64
N SER A 195 -16.34 -11.41 -11.01
CA SER A 195 -17.09 -11.97 -9.87
C SER A 195 -17.90 -13.23 -10.18
N ASP A 196 -18.07 -13.57 -11.45
CA ASP A 196 -18.71 -14.84 -11.84
C ASP A 196 -17.82 -16.06 -11.48
N LEU A 197 -16.58 -15.86 -11.03
CA LEU A 197 -15.68 -16.89 -10.50
C LEU A 197 -15.74 -17.03 -8.96
N TYR A 198 -16.47 -16.16 -8.26
CA TYR A 198 -16.44 -16.02 -6.79
C TYR A 198 -17.79 -16.36 -6.13
N ARG A 199 -17.79 -16.82 -4.86
CA ARG A 199 -19.03 -16.95 -4.04
C ARG A 199 -19.60 -15.63 -3.63
N ASP A 200 -18.65 -14.84 -3.15
CA ASP A 200 -18.78 -13.69 -2.30
C ASP A 200 -17.56 -12.82 -2.63
N LYS A 201 -17.38 -11.73 -1.89
CA LYS A 201 -16.32 -10.78 -2.20
C LYS A 201 -14.90 -11.30 -1.94
N ILE A 202 -14.75 -12.50 -1.37
CA ILE A 202 -13.51 -12.99 -0.75
C ILE A 202 -13.14 -14.40 -1.23
N HIS A 203 -14.08 -15.35 -1.38
CA HIS A 203 -13.81 -16.76 -1.67
C HIS A 203 -14.19 -17.17 -3.10
N LEU A 204 -13.39 -18.06 -3.70
CA LEU A 204 -13.72 -18.73 -4.96
C LEU A 204 -14.61 -19.94 -4.68
N THR A 205 -15.83 -19.98 -5.21
CA THR A 205 -16.73 -21.12 -4.88
C THR A 205 -17.49 -21.75 -6.01
N TYR A 206 -17.48 -21.13 -7.18
CA TYR A 206 -17.80 -21.88 -8.36
C TYR A 206 -16.62 -22.79 -8.69
N ASP A 207 -16.91 -24.02 -9.12
CA ASP A 207 -15.87 -24.99 -9.45
C ASP A 207 -14.89 -24.43 -10.48
N GLN A 208 -15.30 -23.47 -11.32
CA GLN A 208 -14.44 -22.71 -12.24
C GLN A 208 -13.30 -21.98 -11.52
N GLY A 209 -13.62 -21.15 -10.52
CA GLY A 209 -12.62 -20.38 -9.78
C GLY A 209 -11.69 -21.27 -8.97
N ARG A 210 -12.26 -22.28 -8.28
CA ARG A 210 -11.49 -23.28 -7.53
C ARG A 210 -10.61 -24.12 -8.45
N TYR A 211 -11.11 -24.49 -9.63
CA TYR A 211 -10.34 -25.20 -10.65
C TYR A 211 -9.11 -24.41 -11.09
N LEU A 212 -9.26 -23.11 -11.33
CA LEU A 212 -8.17 -22.21 -11.69
C LEU A 212 -7.09 -22.19 -10.61
N MET A 213 -7.46 -21.94 -9.35
CA MET A 213 -6.48 -21.80 -8.26
C MET A 213 -5.86 -23.13 -7.82
N HIS A 214 -6.64 -24.20 -7.81
CA HIS A 214 -6.14 -25.53 -7.59
C HIS A 214 -5.07 -25.90 -8.62
N ASN A 215 -5.31 -25.64 -9.90
CA ASN A 215 -4.35 -25.96 -10.94
C ASN A 215 -3.15 -24.99 -11.01
N ALA A 216 -3.33 -23.72 -10.63
CA ALA A 216 -2.22 -22.81 -10.40
C ALA A 216 -1.30 -23.29 -9.26
N MET A 217 -1.88 -23.80 -8.17
CA MET A 217 -1.15 -24.43 -7.07
C MET A 217 -0.43 -25.70 -7.53
N ARG A 218 -1.13 -26.63 -8.21
CA ARG A 218 -0.52 -27.85 -8.78
C ARG A 218 0.67 -27.52 -9.65
N ARG A 219 0.54 -26.53 -10.53
CA ARG A 219 1.62 -26.06 -11.40
C ARG A 219 2.83 -25.56 -10.62
N ALA A 220 2.63 -24.74 -9.60
CA ALA A 220 3.71 -24.27 -8.73
C ALA A 220 4.36 -25.42 -7.93
N MET A 221 3.59 -26.44 -7.58
CA MET A 221 4.06 -27.66 -6.92
C MET A 221 4.76 -28.65 -7.87
N GLY A 222 4.79 -28.37 -9.20
CA GLY A 222 5.36 -29.28 -10.20
C GLY A 222 4.46 -30.46 -10.56
N GLN A 223 3.17 -30.41 -10.19
CA GLN A 223 2.18 -31.44 -10.49
C GLN A 223 1.46 -31.14 -11.81
N LYS A 224 1.01 -32.20 -12.49
CA LYS A 224 0.19 -32.08 -13.70
C LYS A 224 -1.18 -31.50 -13.37
N GLN A 225 -1.76 -30.76 -14.31
CA GLN A 225 -3.13 -30.26 -14.21
C GLN A 225 -4.13 -31.41 -13.99
N SER A 226 -5.14 -31.20 -13.15
CA SER A 226 -6.18 -32.19 -12.83
C SER A 226 -7.58 -31.58 -12.88
N ALA A 227 -8.51 -32.34 -13.47
CA ALA A 227 -9.94 -32.05 -13.49
C ALA A 227 -10.74 -32.82 -12.44
N ALA A 228 -10.10 -33.71 -11.69
CA ALA A 228 -10.76 -34.56 -10.72
C ALA A 228 -11.48 -33.73 -9.65
N GLY A 229 -12.78 -34.00 -9.46
CA GLY A 229 -13.62 -33.33 -8.47
C GLY A 229 -14.10 -31.94 -8.85
N PHE A 230 -13.91 -31.51 -10.10
CA PHE A 230 -14.44 -30.26 -10.66
C PHE A 230 -15.40 -30.56 -11.82
N ASP A 231 -16.32 -31.50 -11.61
CA ASP A 231 -17.16 -32.06 -12.67
C ASP A 231 -18.23 -31.07 -13.16
N THR A 232 -18.55 -30.05 -12.36
CA THR A 232 -19.60 -29.06 -12.69
C THR A 232 -19.13 -27.92 -13.59
N THR A 233 -17.81 -27.79 -13.82
CA THR A 233 -17.26 -26.79 -14.74
C THR A 233 -17.62 -27.13 -16.19
N ASP A 234 -18.39 -26.26 -16.84
CA ASP A 234 -18.81 -26.44 -18.23
C ASP A 234 -17.61 -26.55 -19.19
N ALA A 235 -17.78 -27.27 -20.30
CA ALA A 235 -16.68 -27.60 -21.20
C ALA A 235 -16.00 -26.36 -21.82
N ALA A 236 -16.77 -25.33 -22.13
CA ALA A 236 -16.26 -24.09 -22.72
C ALA A 236 -15.46 -23.27 -21.70
N GLY A 237 -16.01 -23.10 -20.49
CA GLY A 237 -15.32 -22.48 -19.35
C GLY A 237 -14.03 -23.22 -19.01
N ARG A 238 -14.05 -24.55 -18.97
CA ARG A 238 -12.85 -25.37 -18.72
C ARG A 238 -11.79 -25.16 -19.78
N ALA A 239 -12.17 -25.20 -21.06
CA ALA A 239 -11.25 -25.01 -22.17
C ALA A 239 -10.59 -23.61 -22.11
N TYR A 240 -11.37 -22.59 -21.77
CA TYR A 240 -10.84 -21.24 -21.57
C TYR A 240 -9.86 -21.18 -20.39
N LEU A 241 -10.21 -21.69 -19.21
CA LEU A 241 -9.31 -21.69 -18.04
C LEU A 241 -8.01 -22.45 -18.31
N ASN A 242 -8.09 -23.56 -19.04
CA ASN A 242 -6.91 -24.30 -19.48
C ASN A 242 -6.01 -23.45 -20.38
N SER A 243 -6.60 -22.65 -21.26
CA SER A 243 -5.84 -21.76 -22.14
C SER A 243 -5.11 -20.65 -21.38
N VAL A 244 -5.69 -20.18 -20.25
CA VAL A 244 -5.06 -19.20 -19.37
C VAL A 244 -3.98 -19.85 -18.52
N LEU A 245 -4.24 -21.02 -17.93
CA LEU A 245 -3.27 -21.80 -17.17
C LEU A 245 -2.04 -22.19 -18.00
N ALA A 246 -2.25 -22.54 -19.27
CA ALA A 246 -1.17 -22.86 -20.20
C ALA A 246 -0.18 -21.70 -20.42
N MET A 247 -0.55 -20.45 -20.10
CA MET A 247 0.39 -19.33 -20.13
C MET A 247 1.50 -19.46 -19.08
N LEU A 248 1.31 -20.29 -18.04
CA LEU A 248 2.34 -20.61 -17.04
C LEU A 248 3.36 -21.66 -17.56
N ASP A 249 3.06 -22.31 -18.69
CA ASP A 249 3.78 -23.46 -19.24
C ASP A 249 4.81 -23.10 -20.32
N THR A 250 5.42 -21.92 -20.22
CA THR A 250 6.52 -21.56 -21.11
C THR A 250 7.67 -22.56 -21.00
N ALA A 251 8.05 -23.16 -22.14
CA ALA A 251 9.17 -24.08 -22.22
C ALA A 251 10.46 -23.43 -21.65
N PRO A 252 11.33 -24.17 -20.94
CA PRO A 252 12.53 -23.58 -20.34
C PRO A 252 13.42 -22.83 -21.33
N ALA A 253 13.55 -23.33 -22.57
CA ALA A 253 14.30 -22.67 -23.63
C ALA A 253 13.65 -21.33 -24.06
N ASP A 254 12.33 -21.31 -24.23
CA ASP A 254 11.59 -20.08 -24.56
C ASP A 254 11.64 -19.09 -23.40
N ARG A 255 11.58 -19.55 -22.15
CA ARG A 255 11.72 -18.67 -20.97
C ARG A 255 13.10 -18.02 -20.92
N GLN A 256 14.17 -18.74 -21.26
CA GLN A 256 15.52 -18.16 -21.40
C GLN A 256 15.59 -17.13 -22.53
N LEU A 257 14.91 -17.39 -23.66
CA LEU A 257 14.80 -16.42 -24.75
C LEU A 257 14.04 -15.16 -24.31
N LEU A 258 12.91 -15.30 -23.61
CA LEU A 258 12.15 -14.16 -23.07
C LEU A 258 13.00 -13.29 -22.16
N THR A 259 13.78 -13.88 -21.24
CA THR A 259 14.71 -13.13 -20.38
C THR A 259 15.72 -12.33 -21.20
N LYS A 260 16.24 -12.90 -22.30
CA LYS A 260 17.13 -12.17 -23.22
C LYS A 260 16.39 -11.07 -23.97
N ILE A 261 15.22 -11.35 -24.54
CA ILE A 261 14.41 -10.38 -25.29
C ILE A 261 14.08 -9.16 -24.41
N LEU A 262 13.72 -9.38 -23.15
CA LEU A 262 13.35 -8.34 -22.19
C LEU A 262 14.54 -7.65 -21.52
N SER A 263 15.77 -8.08 -21.79
CA SER A 263 16.96 -7.39 -21.30
C SER A 263 17.15 -6.03 -21.97
N LEU A 264 17.67 -5.06 -21.22
CA LEU A 264 18.02 -3.73 -21.72
C LEU A 264 19.23 -3.76 -22.67
N ASP A 265 20.08 -4.77 -22.60
CA ASP A 265 21.29 -4.86 -23.43
C ASP A 265 21.03 -5.49 -24.81
N THR A 266 19.82 -5.99 -25.03
CA THR A 266 19.46 -6.67 -26.28
C THR A 266 19.18 -5.67 -27.40
N THR A 267 19.89 -5.86 -28.51
CA THR A 267 19.80 -5.03 -29.72
C THR A 267 19.05 -5.71 -30.87
N ASP A 268 19.02 -7.04 -30.93
CA ASP A 268 18.33 -7.81 -31.98
C ASP A 268 17.18 -8.67 -31.39
N ARG A 269 16.16 -7.98 -30.87
CA ARG A 269 14.98 -8.65 -30.27
C ARG A 269 14.19 -9.46 -31.30
N ALA A 270 14.10 -9.00 -32.54
CA ALA A 270 13.33 -9.65 -33.60
C ALA A 270 13.88 -11.05 -33.92
N SER A 271 15.20 -11.20 -34.03
CA SER A 271 15.84 -12.51 -34.25
C SER A 271 15.60 -13.46 -33.08
N LEU A 272 15.72 -12.99 -31.83
CA LEU A 272 15.46 -13.80 -30.65
C LEU A 272 13.98 -14.24 -30.56
N ILE A 273 13.04 -13.36 -30.89
CA ILE A 273 11.62 -13.70 -31.00
C ILE A 273 11.41 -14.76 -32.09
N GLY A 274 12.14 -14.68 -33.20
CA GLY A 274 12.16 -15.68 -34.28
C GLY A 274 12.55 -17.10 -33.84
N GLN A 275 13.29 -17.22 -32.73
CA GLN A 275 13.77 -18.49 -32.18
C GLN A 275 12.78 -19.15 -31.20
N LEU A 276 11.73 -18.44 -30.78
CA LEU A 276 10.71 -18.99 -29.88
C LEU A 276 10.02 -20.20 -30.53
N SER A 277 9.93 -21.28 -29.77
CA SER A 277 9.35 -22.55 -30.23
C SER A 277 7.81 -22.50 -30.26
N ASP A 278 7.20 -21.87 -29.26
CA ASP A 278 5.75 -21.63 -29.22
C ASP A 278 5.35 -20.52 -30.22
N LYS A 279 4.53 -20.88 -31.21
CA LYS A 279 4.07 -19.97 -32.27
C LYS A 279 3.08 -18.90 -31.80
N LYS A 280 2.27 -19.20 -30.79
CA LYS A 280 1.37 -18.21 -30.19
C LYS A 280 2.20 -17.18 -29.41
N LEU A 281 3.13 -17.65 -28.58
CA LEU A 281 4.05 -16.79 -27.83
C LEU A 281 4.90 -15.93 -28.78
N GLN A 282 5.46 -16.53 -29.84
CA GLN A 282 6.21 -15.83 -30.88
C GLN A 282 5.38 -14.71 -31.52
N SER A 283 4.13 -14.98 -31.90
CA SER A 283 3.23 -13.98 -32.48
C SER A 283 2.91 -12.85 -31.50
N GLN A 284 2.61 -13.17 -30.24
CA GLN A 284 2.35 -12.18 -29.20
C GLN A 284 3.56 -11.29 -28.92
N MET A 285 4.76 -11.88 -28.82
CA MET A 285 6.01 -11.14 -28.64
C MET A 285 6.35 -10.27 -29.85
N THR A 286 6.08 -10.75 -31.07
CA THR A 286 6.26 -9.96 -32.31
C THR A 286 5.35 -8.74 -32.29
N ALA A 287 4.09 -8.89 -31.90
CA ALA A 287 3.14 -7.79 -31.78
C ALA A 287 3.52 -6.79 -30.68
N LEU A 288 4.12 -7.27 -29.58
CA LEU A 288 4.54 -6.45 -28.45
C LEU A 288 5.90 -5.74 -28.68
N LEU A 289 6.68 -6.14 -29.68
CA LEU A 289 8.04 -5.64 -29.91
C LEU A 289 8.16 -4.10 -29.91
N PRO A 290 7.27 -3.32 -30.57
CA PRO A 290 7.36 -1.86 -30.53
C PRO A 290 7.23 -1.28 -29.12
N GLU A 291 6.36 -1.86 -28.28
CA GLU A 291 6.18 -1.44 -26.89
C GLU A 291 7.35 -1.88 -26.02
N ILE A 292 7.97 -3.04 -26.28
CA ILE A 292 9.22 -3.45 -25.61
C ILE A 292 10.33 -2.46 -25.89
N ASP A 293 10.51 -2.04 -27.15
CA ASP A 293 11.56 -1.09 -27.53
C ASP A 293 11.35 0.28 -26.87
N LYS A 294 10.09 0.75 -26.83
CA LYS A 294 9.71 1.96 -26.11
C LYS A 294 9.97 1.83 -24.60
N ALA A 295 9.56 0.71 -24.00
CA ALA A 295 9.78 0.43 -22.58
C ALA A 295 11.28 0.39 -22.24
N ALA A 296 12.12 -0.18 -23.12
CA ALA A 296 13.58 -0.18 -22.95
C ALA A 296 14.17 1.24 -22.89
N ILE A 297 13.66 2.17 -23.71
CA ILE A 297 14.11 3.57 -23.70
C ILE A 297 13.69 4.24 -22.39
N VAL A 298 12.41 4.10 -22.02
CA VAL A 298 11.86 4.68 -20.79
C VAL A 298 12.57 4.12 -19.55
N ARG A 299 12.84 2.81 -19.51
CA ARG A 299 13.54 2.17 -18.39
C ARG A 299 14.97 2.67 -18.25
N ARG A 300 15.71 2.87 -19.35
CA ARG A 300 17.06 3.47 -19.28
C ARG A 300 17.02 4.90 -18.73
N GLN A 301 16.08 5.72 -19.20
CA GLN A 301 15.87 7.07 -18.68
C GLN A 301 15.52 7.05 -17.19
N THR A 302 14.66 6.10 -16.79
CA THR A 302 14.24 5.90 -15.40
C THR A 302 15.42 5.51 -14.52
N LEU A 303 16.29 4.60 -14.97
CA LEU A 303 17.51 4.23 -14.24
C LEU A 303 18.53 5.39 -14.14
N THR A 304 18.58 6.28 -15.13
CA THR A 304 19.36 7.52 -15.03
C THR A 304 18.75 8.47 -14.00
N LEU A 305 17.43 8.67 -14.05
CA LEU A 305 16.70 9.51 -13.10
C LEU A 305 16.85 8.98 -11.67
N GLU A 306 16.77 7.67 -11.46
CA GLU A 306 16.96 7.02 -10.16
C GLU A 306 18.31 7.41 -9.54
N LYS A 307 19.40 7.34 -10.32
CA LYS A 307 20.72 7.79 -9.87
C LYS A 307 20.75 9.29 -9.53
N GLU A 308 20.07 10.13 -10.31
CA GLU A 308 19.99 11.56 -10.01
C GLU A 308 19.18 11.86 -8.73
N ILE A 309 18.15 11.05 -8.48
CA ILE A 309 17.33 11.10 -7.25
C ILE A 309 18.16 10.65 -6.05
N ASP A 310 18.93 9.56 -6.17
CA ASP A 310 19.81 9.07 -5.11
C ASP A 310 20.87 10.11 -4.72
N LEU A 311 21.44 10.83 -5.69
CA LEU A 311 22.44 11.88 -5.45
C LEU A 311 21.89 13.05 -4.61
N VAL A 312 20.59 13.33 -4.70
CA VAL A 312 19.92 14.36 -3.90
C VAL A 312 19.27 13.82 -2.64
N GLY A 313 19.54 12.54 -2.31
CA GLY A 313 19.03 11.86 -1.11
C GLY A 313 17.55 11.50 -1.19
N GLY A 314 16.97 11.44 -2.39
CA GLY A 314 15.59 11.05 -2.61
C GLY A 314 15.41 9.55 -2.82
N LYS A 315 14.17 9.15 -3.11
CA LYS A 315 13.78 7.78 -3.40
C LYS A 315 12.81 7.74 -4.57
N LEU A 316 13.08 6.87 -5.54
CA LEU A 316 12.16 6.50 -6.61
C LEU A 316 11.56 5.13 -6.30
N VAL A 317 10.25 4.99 -6.51
CA VAL A 317 9.58 3.68 -6.53
C VAL A 317 8.89 3.53 -7.87
N CYS A 318 9.17 2.41 -8.54
CA CYS A 318 8.49 2.04 -9.77
C CYS A 318 7.40 1.00 -9.49
N THR A 319 6.36 1.00 -10.33
CA THR A 319 5.29 0.00 -10.28
C THR A 319 5.33 -0.89 -11.53
N PRO A 320 5.03 -2.19 -11.40
CA PRO A 320 4.89 -3.09 -12.54
C PRO A 320 3.77 -2.61 -13.49
N SER A 321 4.06 -2.51 -14.79
CA SER A 321 3.05 -2.10 -15.80
C SER A 321 3.01 -2.99 -17.06
N GLY A 322 3.68 -4.13 -17.05
CA GLY A 322 3.73 -5.04 -18.20
C GLY A 322 2.39 -5.74 -18.49
N PRO A 323 2.23 -6.36 -19.67
CA PRO A 323 1.07 -7.18 -19.99
C PRO A 323 0.97 -8.41 -19.08
N GLN A 324 -0.23 -8.73 -18.59
CA GLN A 324 -0.45 -9.83 -17.61
C GLN A 324 -0.01 -11.19 -18.15
N TRP A 325 -0.36 -11.52 -19.39
CA TRP A 325 0.08 -12.77 -20.03
C TRP A 325 1.61 -12.93 -20.03
N LEU A 326 2.38 -11.83 -20.09
CA LEU A 326 3.84 -11.90 -20.11
C LEU A 326 4.40 -12.21 -18.72
N TYR A 327 3.77 -11.73 -17.63
CA TYR A 327 4.10 -12.15 -16.27
C TYR A 327 3.88 -13.66 -16.07
N LEU A 328 2.76 -14.18 -16.60
CA LEU A 328 2.46 -15.61 -16.57
C LEU A 328 3.52 -16.41 -17.34
N ALA A 329 3.93 -15.93 -18.51
CA ALA A 329 4.92 -16.59 -19.34
C ALA A 329 6.34 -16.59 -18.74
N THR A 330 6.74 -15.51 -18.06
CA THR A 330 8.12 -15.33 -17.55
C THR A 330 8.29 -15.73 -16.08
N GLY A 331 7.21 -15.84 -15.30
CA GLY A 331 7.34 -15.96 -13.84
C GLY A 331 7.91 -14.70 -13.19
N ASP A 332 7.58 -13.53 -13.75
CA ASP A 332 8.05 -12.19 -13.38
C ASP A 332 9.54 -11.90 -13.72
N GLN A 333 10.25 -12.84 -14.36
CA GLN A 333 11.65 -12.63 -14.75
C GLN A 333 11.78 -11.60 -15.88
N GLY A 334 12.64 -10.59 -15.68
CA GLY A 334 12.93 -9.57 -16.69
C GLY A 334 11.80 -8.57 -16.93
N MET A 335 10.74 -8.58 -16.10
CA MET A 335 9.60 -7.68 -16.27
C MET A 335 9.89 -6.22 -15.90
N GLU A 336 11.02 -5.95 -15.25
CA GLU A 336 11.46 -4.60 -14.87
C GLU A 336 11.58 -3.64 -16.05
N ILE A 337 11.75 -4.14 -17.28
CA ILE A 337 11.75 -3.29 -18.48
C ILE A 337 10.46 -2.47 -18.63
N PHE A 338 9.33 -3.00 -18.13
CA PHE A 338 8.03 -2.34 -18.14
C PHE A 338 7.73 -1.58 -16.83
N ASP A 339 8.64 -1.53 -15.88
CA ASP A 339 8.39 -0.79 -14.64
C ASP A 339 8.41 0.71 -14.92
N VAL A 340 7.41 1.41 -14.39
CA VAL A 340 7.23 2.86 -14.59
C VAL A 340 7.31 3.63 -13.28
N PRO A 341 7.86 4.86 -13.26
CA PRO A 341 7.87 5.73 -12.10
C PRO A 341 6.46 5.95 -11.54
N ALA A 342 6.32 5.73 -10.25
CA ALA A 342 5.04 5.77 -9.55
C ALA A 342 5.07 6.73 -8.36
N THR A 343 6.14 6.66 -7.58
CA THR A 343 6.38 7.55 -6.43
C THR A 343 7.77 8.13 -6.50
N ILE A 344 7.90 9.43 -6.29
CA ILE A 344 9.17 10.11 -6.06
C ILE A 344 9.08 10.86 -4.73
N ASP A 345 10.03 10.60 -3.85
CA ASP A 345 10.19 11.30 -2.58
C ASP A 345 11.55 11.99 -2.56
N LEU A 346 11.57 13.32 -2.59
CA LEU A 346 12.79 14.15 -2.53
C LEU A 346 12.95 14.84 -1.16
N TYR A 347 12.09 14.50 -0.19
CA TYR A 347 12.16 15.02 1.16
C TYR A 347 13.36 14.39 1.88
N ASN A 348 14.30 15.23 2.31
CA ASN A 348 15.52 14.79 2.98
C ASN A 348 15.32 14.36 4.45
N GLY A 349 14.08 14.16 4.90
CA GLY A 349 13.76 13.80 6.28
C GLY A 349 13.89 14.94 7.31
N ASN A 350 14.44 16.09 6.92
CA ASN A 350 14.71 17.20 7.83
C ASN A 350 13.51 18.13 7.93
N ASN A 351 13.03 18.34 9.15
CA ASN A 351 12.06 19.39 9.42
C ASN A 351 12.77 20.50 10.22
N PRO A 352 13.02 21.68 9.61
CA PRO A 352 13.71 22.78 10.29
C PRO A 352 12.96 23.24 11.56
N LEU A 353 11.64 23.03 11.66
CA LEU A 353 10.85 23.32 12.85
C LEU A 353 11.16 22.39 14.04
N LYS A 354 11.80 21.25 13.81
CA LYS A 354 12.23 20.30 14.86
C LYS A 354 13.70 20.49 15.27
N GLY A 355 14.35 21.56 14.82
CA GLY A 355 15.67 21.98 15.28
C GLY A 355 16.85 21.11 14.81
N LYS A 356 16.67 20.26 13.79
CA LYS A 356 17.74 19.44 13.20
C LYS A 356 17.61 19.38 11.68
N GLY A 357 18.74 19.57 10.98
CA GLY A 357 18.84 19.50 9.52
C GLY A 357 18.42 20.78 8.80
N GLY A 358 18.74 20.85 7.50
CA GLY A 358 18.44 22.00 6.64
C GLY A 358 17.54 21.64 5.46
N LYS A 359 17.16 22.67 4.68
CA LYS A 359 16.45 22.53 3.42
C LYS A 359 17.27 21.69 2.44
N ASN A 360 16.61 20.91 1.58
CA ASN A 360 17.26 20.25 0.45
C ASN A 360 17.56 21.29 -0.65
N GLU A 361 18.73 21.95 -0.53
CA GLU A 361 19.21 22.98 -1.47
C GLU A 361 19.62 22.40 -2.84
N GLN A 362 19.70 21.07 -2.98
CA GLN A 362 20.05 20.43 -4.24
C GLN A 362 18.85 20.29 -5.19
N VAL A 363 17.63 20.29 -4.64
CA VAL A 363 16.39 20.17 -5.40
C VAL A 363 15.76 21.55 -5.54
N THR A 364 16.08 22.21 -6.66
CA THR A 364 15.59 23.55 -7.03
C THR A 364 14.66 23.49 -8.24
N ASP A 365 14.09 24.62 -8.66
CA ASP A 365 13.29 24.70 -9.90
C ASP A 365 14.06 24.19 -11.13
N ALA A 366 15.38 24.37 -11.15
CA ALA A 366 16.26 23.87 -12.22
C ALA A 366 16.42 22.34 -12.22
N TRP A 367 16.07 21.67 -11.12
CA TRP A 367 16.08 20.21 -11.01
C TRP A 367 14.81 19.60 -11.63
N LEU A 368 13.65 20.24 -11.47
CA LEU A 368 12.33 19.74 -11.88
C LEU A 368 12.13 19.37 -13.37
N PRO A 369 12.88 19.88 -14.36
CA PRO A 369 12.80 19.39 -15.74
C PRO A 369 13.01 17.88 -15.89
N ARG A 370 13.71 17.24 -14.93
CA ARG A 370 13.93 15.78 -14.86
C ARG A 370 12.64 14.97 -14.71
N LEU A 371 11.59 15.60 -14.17
CA LEU A 371 10.29 14.96 -13.94
C LEU A 371 9.35 15.05 -15.14
N ARG A 372 9.76 15.77 -16.21
CA ARG A 372 8.91 16.00 -17.37
C ARG A 372 8.57 14.68 -18.06
N GLY A 373 7.28 14.47 -18.35
CA GLY A 373 6.81 13.30 -19.10
C GLY A 373 6.63 12.04 -18.28
N LEU A 374 6.84 12.08 -16.95
CA LEU A 374 6.55 10.97 -16.04
C LEU A 374 5.05 10.82 -15.78
N THR A 375 4.24 10.66 -16.83
CA THR A 375 2.77 10.70 -16.75
C THR A 375 2.15 9.59 -15.92
N THR A 376 2.95 8.60 -15.51
CA THR A 376 2.56 7.51 -14.59
C THR A 376 2.76 7.87 -13.11
N LEU A 377 3.45 8.97 -12.81
CA LEU A 377 3.75 9.39 -11.44
C LEU A 377 2.45 9.74 -10.70
N GLN A 378 2.24 9.09 -9.57
CA GLN A 378 1.03 9.24 -8.75
C GLN A 378 1.33 9.97 -7.43
N LYS A 379 2.56 9.89 -6.92
CA LYS A 379 2.99 10.63 -5.73
C LYS A 379 4.31 11.35 -5.96
N LEU A 380 4.34 12.63 -5.60
CA LEU A 380 5.53 13.47 -5.64
C LEU A 380 5.66 14.24 -4.32
N ASP A 381 6.68 13.89 -3.55
CA ASP A 381 7.05 14.63 -2.35
C ASP A 381 8.26 15.53 -2.62
N LEU A 382 8.02 16.85 -2.55
CA LEU A 382 9.01 17.92 -2.69
C LEU A 382 9.17 18.70 -1.37
N ALA A 383 8.71 18.13 -0.25
CA ALA A 383 8.75 18.84 1.00
C ALA A 383 10.18 19.26 1.36
N ASN A 384 10.30 20.46 1.95
CA ASN A 384 11.56 21.04 2.39
C ASN A 384 12.63 21.10 1.28
N CYS A 385 12.24 21.19 0.01
CA CYS A 385 13.13 21.43 -1.13
C CYS A 385 13.22 22.94 -1.46
N ALA A 386 14.27 23.36 -2.17
CA ALA A 386 14.50 24.74 -2.60
C ALA A 386 13.74 25.12 -3.89
N ILE A 387 12.45 24.74 -3.96
CA ILE A 387 11.54 25.05 -5.08
C ILE A 387 10.86 26.40 -4.85
N GLN A 388 11.11 27.38 -5.71
CA GLN A 388 10.50 28.71 -5.65
C GLN A 388 9.12 28.75 -6.32
N GLY A 389 8.90 27.94 -7.36
CA GLY A 389 7.59 27.84 -8.03
C GLY A 389 7.67 27.71 -9.55
N ASP A 390 8.58 28.45 -10.19
CA ASP A 390 8.76 28.49 -11.66
C ASP A 390 9.00 27.12 -12.28
N GLY A 391 9.61 26.20 -11.52
CA GLY A 391 9.90 24.85 -11.96
C GLY A 391 8.67 23.95 -12.00
N LEU A 392 7.58 24.30 -11.30
CA LEU A 392 6.35 23.50 -11.24
C LEU A 392 5.67 23.38 -12.61
N LYS A 393 5.96 24.25 -13.57
CA LYS A 393 5.52 24.08 -14.96
C LYS A 393 5.93 22.73 -15.57
N ASN A 394 7.05 22.15 -15.11
CA ASN A 394 7.55 20.86 -15.56
C ASN A 394 6.72 19.67 -15.06
N ILE A 395 5.91 19.85 -14.02
CA ILE A 395 5.02 18.82 -13.49
C ILE A 395 3.55 19.00 -13.91
N SER A 396 3.22 20.06 -14.67
CA SER A 396 1.84 20.39 -15.08
C SER A 396 1.13 19.30 -15.90
N GLN A 397 1.89 18.40 -16.54
CA GLN A 397 1.38 17.30 -17.37
C GLN A 397 1.38 15.94 -16.65
N LEU A 398 1.70 15.89 -15.35
CA LEU A 398 1.66 14.66 -14.57
C LEU A 398 0.21 14.35 -14.15
N THR A 399 -0.67 14.10 -15.13
CA THR A 399 -2.12 14.00 -14.92
C THR A 399 -2.56 12.81 -14.06
N SER A 400 -1.67 11.83 -13.83
CA SER A 400 -1.90 10.72 -12.91
C SER A 400 -1.59 11.07 -11.45
N LEU A 401 -1.02 12.26 -11.17
CA LEU A 401 -0.63 12.66 -9.83
C LEU A 401 -1.85 12.72 -8.91
N ARG A 402 -1.78 11.99 -7.79
CA ARG A 402 -2.78 11.91 -6.72
C ARG A 402 -2.32 12.65 -5.47
N GLU A 403 -1.02 12.64 -5.20
CA GLU A 403 -0.43 13.29 -4.02
C GLU A 403 0.72 14.21 -4.44
N LEU A 404 0.63 15.48 -4.05
CA LEU A 404 1.70 16.46 -4.20
C LEU A 404 1.97 17.12 -2.85
N ASN A 405 3.21 17.02 -2.38
CA ASN A 405 3.62 17.67 -1.14
C ASN A 405 4.68 18.75 -1.43
N LEU A 406 4.32 20.01 -1.20
CA LEU A 406 5.17 21.20 -1.31
C LEU A 406 5.41 21.83 0.08
N THR A 407 5.16 21.07 1.16
CA THR A 407 5.33 21.57 2.54
C THR A 407 6.75 22.09 2.77
N LEU A 408 6.91 23.21 3.48
CA LEU A 408 8.22 23.83 3.79
C LEU A 408 9.02 24.28 2.54
N THR A 409 8.36 24.48 1.40
CA THR A 409 8.97 25.12 0.22
C THR A 409 8.67 26.62 0.19
N PRO A 410 9.51 27.46 -0.44
CA PRO A 410 9.24 28.90 -0.59
C PRO A 410 8.15 29.25 -1.62
N VAL A 411 7.42 28.27 -2.15
CA VAL A 411 6.33 28.44 -3.12
C VAL A 411 5.31 29.50 -2.67
N ALA A 412 4.91 30.36 -3.60
CA ALA A 412 3.89 31.40 -3.43
C ALA A 412 2.66 31.16 -4.33
N ASP A 413 1.70 32.09 -4.29
CA ASP A 413 0.38 31.96 -4.94
C ASP A 413 0.42 31.83 -6.47
N ASP A 414 1.34 32.53 -7.13
CA ASP A 414 1.53 32.55 -8.59
C ASP A 414 1.86 31.16 -9.15
N ALA A 415 2.71 30.42 -8.46
CA ALA A 415 3.13 29.08 -8.87
C ALA A 415 1.98 28.05 -8.91
N LEU A 416 0.86 28.32 -8.24
CA LEU A 416 -0.30 27.42 -8.21
C LEU A 416 -1.00 27.31 -9.57
N GLU A 417 -0.78 28.26 -10.50
CA GLU A 417 -1.31 28.17 -11.86
C GLU A 417 -0.85 26.90 -12.59
N HIS A 418 0.38 26.45 -12.31
CA HIS A 418 1.00 25.27 -12.93
C HIS A 418 0.38 23.96 -12.45
N LEU A 419 -0.39 23.99 -11.36
CA LEU A 419 -1.06 22.80 -10.82
C LEU A 419 -2.47 22.61 -11.39
N SER A 420 -3.03 23.59 -12.11
CA SER A 420 -4.42 23.59 -12.59
C SER A 420 -4.81 22.38 -13.45
N GLY A 421 -3.87 21.79 -14.18
CA GLY A 421 -4.06 20.61 -15.03
C GLY A 421 -4.09 19.28 -14.29
N LEU A 422 -3.73 19.24 -13.01
CA LEU A 422 -3.62 18.02 -12.21
C LEU A 422 -4.98 17.52 -11.69
N THR A 423 -5.95 17.39 -12.59
CA THR A 423 -7.38 17.18 -12.27
C THR A 423 -7.69 15.93 -11.43
N GLY A 424 -6.76 14.98 -11.37
CA GLY A 424 -6.85 13.79 -10.53
C GLY A 424 -6.13 13.89 -9.18
N LEU A 425 -5.64 15.06 -8.79
CA LEU A 425 -4.98 15.31 -7.51
C LEU A 425 -5.99 15.19 -6.37
N ARG A 426 -5.63 14.40 -5.35
CA ARG A 426 -6.44 14.13 -4.15
C ARG A 426 -5.86 14.77 -2.89
N SER A 427 -4.53 14.82 -2.79
CA SER A 427 -3.83 15.39 -1.64
C SER A 427 -2.86 16.48 -2.08
N LEU A 428 -2.98 17.66 -1.47
CA LEU A 428 -2.10 18.80 -1.70
C LEU A 428 -1.58 19.36 -0.37
N GLY A 429 -0.28 19.21 -0.15
CA GLY A 429 0.44 19.78 0.98
C GLY A 429 1.09 21.11 0.62
N LEU A 430 0.69 22.19 1.29
CA LEU A 430 1.21 23.55 1.17
C LEU A 430 1.58 24.14 2.55
N ALA A 431 1.73 23.30 3.57
CA ALA A 431 2.06 23.79 4.91
C ALA A 431 3.42 24.50 4.92
N SER A 432 3.53 25.62 5.62
CA SER A 432 4.76 26.43 5.71
C SER A 432 5.29 26.92 4.35
N THR A 433 4.39 27.11 3.38
CA THR A 433 4.67 27.84 2.14
C THR A 433 4.41 29.34 2.29
N GLN A 434 4.69 30.13 1.26
CA GLN A 434 4.42 31.57 1.22
C GLN A 434 3.05 31.90 0.60
N CYS A 435 2.19 30.91 0.37
CA CYS A 435 0.86 31.12 -0.19
C CYS A 435 -0.04 31.92 0.78
N THR A 436 -0.60 33.03 0.31
CA THR A 436 -1.63 33.80 1.02
C THR A 436 -3.04 33.24 0.78
N GLY A 437 -3.17 32.34 -0.20
CA GLY A 437 -4.42 31.69 -0.61
C GLY A 437 -5.10 32.38 -1.78
N SER A 438 -4.62 33.55 -2.22
CA SER A 438 -5.14 34.23 -3.42
C SER A 438 -4.96 33.40 -4.70
N GLY A 439 -3.90 32.58 -4.77
CA GLY A 439 -3.62 31.69 -5.89
C GLY A 439 -4.55 30.47 -5.98
N PHE A 440 -5.36 30.19 -4.95
CA PHE A 440 -6.29 29.06 -4.96
C PHE A 440 -7.37 29.17 -6.04
N VAL A 441 -7.58 30.35 -6.62
CA VAL A 441 -8.44 30.52 -7.81
C VAL A 441 -8.02 29.62 -8.98
N HIS A 442 -6.73 29.28 -9.09
CA HIS A 442 -6.20 28.39 -10.13
C HIS A 442 -6.50 26.91 -9.87
N LEU A 443 -6.86 26.54 -8.63
CA LEU A 443 -7.06 25.15 -8.20
C LEU A 443 -8.51 24.67 -8.37
N LYS A 444 -9.42 25.51 -8.87
CA LYS A 444 -10.86 25.16 -9.07
C LYS A 444 -11.07 23.96 -10.00
N GLY A 445 -10.10 23.66 -10.87
CA GLY A 445 -10.11 22.51 -11.77
C GLY A 445 -9.81 21.17 -11.08
N LEU A 446 -9.31 21.17 -9.85
CA LEU A 446 -8.91 19.97 -9.11
C LEU A 446 -10.12 19.29 -8.45
N ARG A 447 -10.93 18.61 -9.27
CA ARG A 447 -12.24 18.07 -8.90
C ARG A 447 -12.21 16.85 -7.97
N GLN A 448 -11.03 16.29 -7.72
CA GLN A 448 -10.85 15.12 -6.86
C GLN A 448 -10.12 15.45 -5.55
N LEU A 449 -9.98 16.74 -5.19
CA LEU A 449 -9.31 17.13 -3.95
C LEU A 449 -10.06 16.62 -2.71
N GLU A 450 -9.36 15.83 -1.92
CA GLU A 450 -9.84 15.29 -0.65
C GLU A 450 -9.15 15.98 0.51
N ASN A 451 -7.83 16.11 0.43
CA ASN A 451 -6.97 16.52 1.54
C ASN A 451 -6.15 17.76 1.14
N VAL A 452 -6.33 18.87 1.85
CA VAL A 452 -5.55 20.09 1.65
C VAL A 452 -5.00 20.59 2.98
N ASN A 453 -3.71 20.90 3.01
CA ASN A 453 -3.03 21.40 4.21
C ASN A 453 -2.23 22.67 3.90
N PHE A 454 -2.53 23.77 4.59
CA PHE A 454 -1.82 25.05 4.51
C PHE A 454 -1.54 25.62 5.91
N HIS A 455 -1.21 24.74 6.85
CA HIS A 455 -0.72 25.10 8.18
C HIS A 455 0.53 25.99 8.12
N TYR A 456 0.69 26.97 9.01
CA TYR A 456 1.82 27.92 9.02
C TYR A 456 2.02 28.72 7.71
N THR A 457 0.94 29.11 7.05
CA THR A 457 1.00 29.98 5.86
C THR A 457 0.52 31.39 6.20
N PRO A 458 0.86 32.43 5.40
CA PRO A 458 0.30 33.78 5.54
C PRO A 458 -1.16 33.89 5.05
N LEU A 459 -1.92 32.80 5.09
CA LEU A 459 -3.33 32.75 4.71
C LEU A 459 -4.16 33.80 5.46
N ASN A 460 -4.99 34.54 4.72
CA ASN A 460 -5.88 35.58 5.23
C ASN A 460 -7.34 35.40 4.79
N ASP A 461 -8.21 36.36 5.11
CA ASP A 461 -9.65 36.34 4.79
C ASP A 461 -9.93 36.14 3.29
N ALA A 462 -9.18 36.80 2.41
CA ALA A 462 -9.33 36.63 0.97
C ALA A 462 -8.91 35.21 0.53
N GLY A 463 -7.86 34.68 1.14
CA GLY A 463 -7.44 33.29 0.96
C GLY A 463 -8.51 32.28 1.41
N LEU A 464 -9.18 32.53 2.54
CA LEU A 464 -10.30 31.71 3.02
C LEU A 464 -11.51 31.77 2.06
N ALA A 465 -11.81 32.95 1.52
CA ALA A 465 -12.86 33.07 0.50
C ALA A 465 -12.53 32.25 -0.76
N ALA A 466 -11.25 32.24 -1.19
CA ALA A 466 -10.80 31.48 -2.35
C ALA A 466 -10.80 29.96 -2.11
N ILE A 467 -10.27 29.47 -0.99
CA ILE A 467 -10.26 28.02 -0.67
C ILE A 467 -11.67 27.46 -0.53
N SER A 468 -12.62 28.28 -0.04
CA SER A 468 -14.03 27.90 0.12
C SER A 468 -14.74 27.60 -1.21
N GLN A 469 -14.10 27.91 -2.35
CA GLN A 469 -14.59 27.58 -3.69
C GLN A 469 -14.03 26.26 -4.23
N LEU A 470 -13.10 25.60 -3.51
CA LEU A 470 -12.53 24.33 -3.93
C LEU A 470 -13.42 23.16 -3.49
N PRO A 471 -13.50 22.08 -4.29
CA PRO A 471 -14.35 20.93 -4.01
C PRO A 471 -13.67 19.96 -3.02
N ILE A 472 -13.30 20.43 -1.84
CA ILE A 472 -12.58 19.64 -0.82
C ILE A 472 -13.57 18.69 -0.13
N SER A 473 -13.39 17.38 -0.31
CA SER A 473 -14.36 16.37 0.13
C SER A 473 -14.00 15.60 1.42
N ASP A 474 -12.84 15.86 2.03
CA ASP A 474 -12.41 15.12 3.21
C ASP A 474 -11.78 15.99 4.30
N ARG A 475 -10.52 16.42 4.15
CA ARG A 475 -9.75 17.14 5.17
C ARG A 475 -9.26 18.50 4.71
N LEU A 476 -9.50 19.50 5.56
CA LEU A 476 -8.96 20.84 5.43
C LEU A 476 -8.18 21.22 6.69
N TRP A 477 -6.87 21.42 6.58
CA TRP A 477 -6.03 21.72 7.75
C TRP A 477 -5.27 23.04 7.60
N PHE A 478 -5.50 23.96 8.54
CA PHE A 478 -4.87 25.26 8.57
C PHE A 478 -4.85 25.81 9.98
N ALA A 479 -3.67 26.04 10.51
CA ALA A 479 -3.50 26.74 11.78
C ALA A 479 -2.23 27.55 11.72
N HIS A 480 -2.04 28.43 12.69
CA HIS A 480 -0.98 29.43 12.70
C HIS A 480 -1.03 30.35 11.48
N THR A 481 -2.27 30.69 11.07
CA THR A 481 -2.61 31.56 9.93
C THR A 481 -3.20 32.89 10.43
N HIS A 482 -3.56 33.80 9.52
CA HIS A 482 -3.89 35.20 9.82
C HIS A 482 -5.26 35.63 9.26
N PHE A 483 -6.34 35.10 9.85
CA PHE A 483 -7.72 35.40 9.44
C PHE A 483 -8.60 35.92 10.59
N THR A 484 -9.63 36.68 10.25
CA THR A 484 -10.64 37.18 11.20
C THR A 484 -11.81 36.19 11.33
N ASP A 485 -12.54 36.25 12.45
CA ASP A 485 -13.73 35.42 12.62
C ASP A 485 -14.78 35.64 11.51
N GLN A 486 -14.91 36.88 11.01
CA GLN A 486 -15.80 37.22 9.90
C GLN A 486 -15.30 36.65 8.55
N GLY A 487 -13.98 36.63 8.33
CA GLY A 487 -13.36 36.06 7.13
C GLY A 487 -13.60 34.56 6.96
N ALA A 488 -13.77 33.85 8.08
CA ALA A 488 -14.04 32.41 8.06
C ALA A 488 -15.48 32.03 7.67
N ALA A 489 -16.40 33.00 7.58
CA ALA A 489 -17.82 32.73 7.28
C ALA A 489 -18.04 31.94 5.98
N THR A 490 -17.16 32.10 4.98
CA THR A 490 -17.27 31.41 3.69
C THR A 490 -17.04 29.90 3.80
N LEU A 491 -16.37 29.41 4.85
CA LEU A 491 -16.11 27.98 5.05
C LEU A 491 -17.40 27.15 5.13
N ALA A 492 -18.53 27.78 5.46
CA ALA A 492 -19.84 27.15 5.44
C ALA A 492 -20.25 26.60 4.07
N SER A 493 -19.59 26.97 2.97
CA SER A 493 -19.83 26.42 1.63
C SER A 493 -19.25 25.01 1.43
N LEU A 494 -18.31 24.56 2.26
CA LEU A 494 -17.60 23.28 2.10
C LEU A 494 -18.45 22.10 2.59
N LYS A 495 -19.61 21.88 1.97
CA LYS A 495 -20.66 20.93 2.41
C LYS A 495 -20.24 19.47 2.47
N GLN A 496 -19.12 19.11 1.86
CA GLN A 496 -18.59 17.74 1.85
C GLN A 496 -17.45 17.54 2.85
N LEU A 497 -17.00 18.59 3.54
CA LEU A 497 -15.86 18.53 4.45
C LEU A 497 -16.20 17.67 5.67
N LYS A 498 -15.32 16.71 5.98
CA LYS A 498 -15.48 15.77 7.10
C LYS A 498 -14.52 16.04 8.24
N ARG A 499 -13.34 16.58 7.96
CA ARG A 499 -12.29 16.83 8.96
C ARG A 499 -11.72 18.22 8.80
N CYS A 500 -11.64 18.97 9.89
CA CYS A 500 -11.10 20.32 9.87
C CYS A 500 -10.11 20.55 11.01
N GLY A 501 -8.96 21.12 10.72
CA GLY A 501 -8.12 21.77 11.72
C GLY A 501 -8.08 23.25 11.42
N MET A 502 -8.47 24.09 12.37
CA MET A 502 -8.50 25.55 12.19
C MET A 502 -7.79 26.29 13.32
N GLY A 503 -7.02 27.32 12.97
CA GLY A 503 -6.35 28.19 13.94
C GLY A 503 -5.90 29.53 13.35
N SER A 504 -6.24 30.61 14.05
CA SER A 504 -5.84 31.98 13.71
C SER A 504 -4.94 32.58 14.79
N LYS A 505 -3.88 33.25 14.37
CA LYS A 505 -3.00 34.08 15.20
C LYS A 505 -3.50 35.51 15.38
N GLU A 506 -4.60 35.89 14.74
CA GLU A 506 -5.18 37.21 14.94
C GLU A 506 -5.59 37.40 16.39
N LYS A 507 -5.10 38.48 17.02
CA LYS A 507 -5.28 38.73 18.45
C LYS A 507 -6.74 38.91 18.85
N ASP A 508 -7.53 39.45 17.92
CA ASP A 508 -8.95 39.73 18.12
C ASP A 508 -9.84 38.52 17.77
N SER A 509 -9.26 37.38 17.34
CA SER A 509 -10.01 36.14 17.17
C SER A 509 -10.54 35.64 18.51
N SER A 510 -11.83 35.31 18.53
CA SER A 510 -12.56 34.94 19.75
C SER A 510 -12.98 33.47 19.79
N GLY A 511 -12.83 32.74 18.68
CA GLY A 511 -13.44 31.43 18.46
C GLY A 511 -14.74 31.47 17.65
N GLU A 512 -15.24 32.66 17.30
CA GLU A 512 -16.48 32.80 16.52
C GLU A 512 -16.37 32.24 15.10
N ALA A 513 -15.17 32.16 14.52
CA ALA A 513 -14.95 31.54 13.20
C ALA A 513 -15.51 30.11 13.12
N VAL A 514 -15.48 29.36 14.23
CA VAL A 514 -15.98 27.97 14.30
C VAL A 514 -17.48 27.89 14.00
N SER A 515 -18.22 28.99 14.16
CA SER A 515 -19.66 29.05 13.81
C SER A 515 -19.93 28.68 12.34
N ALA A 516 -19.01 28.99 11.42
CA ALA A 516 -19.12 28.66 10.00
C ALA A 516 -19.13 27.14 9.73
N LEU A 517 -18.58 26.35 10.66
CA LEU A 517 -18.47 24.90 10.53
C LEU A 517 -19.68 24.13 11.07
N THR A 518 -20.58 24.81 11.79
CA THR A 518 -21.69 24.16 12.52
C THR A 518 -22.68 23.41 11.63
N GLY A 519 -22.83 23.82 10.37
CA GLY A 519 -23.69 23.18 9.38
C GLY A 519 -22.99 22.17 8.48
N LEU A 520 -21.73 21.81 8.76
CA LEU A 520 -20.95 20.86 7.98
C LEU A 520 -21.02 19.45 8.62
N PRO A 521 -20.89 18.36 7.83
CA PRO A 521 -20.91 17.00 8.33
C PRO A 521 -19.56 16.59 8.93
N LEU A 522 -19.00 17.42 9.82
CA LEU A 522 -17.68 17.17 10.40
C LEU A 522 -17.72 16.01 11.41
N GLU A 523 -16.78 15.09 11.25
CA GLU A 523 -16.53 13.95 12.13
C GLU A 523 -15.31 14.22 13.05
N ASP A 524 -14.37 15.05 12.60
CA ASP A 524 -13.11 15.35 13.30
C ASP A 524 -12.80 16.85 13.23
N LEU A 525 -12.65 17.49 14.39
CA LEU A 525 -12.35 18.92 14.49
C LEU A 525 -11.19 19.16 15.45
N ALA A 526 -10.16 19.85 14.97
CA ALA A 526 -9.11 20.39 15.81
C ALA A 526 -9.19 21.92 15.84
N LEU A 527 -9.22 22.48 17.05
CA LEU A 527 -9.13 23.93 17.26
C LEU A 527 -7.75 24.26 17.80
N LEU A 528 -7.09 25.21 17.14
CA LEU A 528 -5.74 25.67 17.47
C LEU A 528 -5.72 27.19 17.62
N ASP A 529 -4.64 27.71 18.18
CA ASP A 529 -4.44 29.15 18.41
C ASP A 529 -5.66 29.80 19.09
N ASN A 530 -6.04 31.01 18.66
CA ASN A 530 -7.16 31.77 19.21
C ASN A 530 -8.54 31.26 18.77
N GLN A 531 -8.61 30.02 18.26
CA GLN A 531 -9.87 29.30 17.99
C GLN A 531 -10.14 28.23 19.05
N ALA A 532 -9.12 27.82 19.83
CA ALA A 532 -9.26 26.93 20.98
C ALA A 532 -9.71 27.71 22.23
N THR A 533 -10.91 28.26 22.20
CA THR A 533 -11.53 29.04 23.29
C THR A 533 -12.84 28.41 23.75
N ASP A 534 -13.39 28.85 24.89
CA ASP A 534 -14.72 28.41 25.35
C ASP A 534 -15.81 28.70 24.30
N THR A 535 -15.72 29.83 23.59
CA THR A 535 -16.62 30.20 22.49
C THR A 535 -16.46 29.24 21.30
N GLY A 536 -15.22 28.99 20.86
CA GLY A 536 -14.93 28.07 19.75
C GLY A 536 -15.42 26.65 20.03
N ILE A 537 -15.15 26.14 21.24
CA ILE A 537 -15.68 24.83 21.69
C ILE A 537 -17.20 24.87 21.76
N GLY A 538 -17.80 25.96 22.24
CA GLY A 538 -19.25 26.14 22.27
C GLY A 538 -19.91 26.01 20.89
N TYR A 539 -19.28 26.53 19.83
CA TYR A 539 -19.74 26.31 18.46
C TYR A 539 -19.43 24.90 17.95
N ALA A 540 -18.25 24.34 18.25
CA ALA A 540 -17.93 22.95 17.92
C ALA A 540 -18.97 21.98 18.49
N CYS A 541 -19.47 22.23 19.71
CA CYS A 541 -20.51 21.43 20.35
C CYS A 541 -21.88 21.48 19.64
N LYS A 542 -22.06 22.35 18.63
CA LYS A 542 -23.26 22.41 17.79
C LYS A 542 -23.16 21.53 16.54
N ILE A 543 -22.02 20.87 16.31
CA ILE A 543 -21.83 19.93 15.19
C ILE A 543 -22.30 18.54 15.65
N PRO A 544 -23.48 18.06 15.21
CA PRO A 544 -24.08 16.84 15.75
C PRO A 544 -23.36 15.55 15.31
N THR A 545 -22.57 15.61 14.24
CA THR A 545 -21.83 14.48 13.66
C THR A 545 -20.44 14.29 14.27
N LEU A 546 -20.02 15.16 15.20
CA LEU A 546 -18.64 15.22 15.67
C LEU A 546 -18.27 13.99 16.51
N LEU A 547 -17.28 13.22 16.05
CA LEU A 547 -16.75 12.04 16.72
C LEU A 547 -15.46 12.35 17.49
N ARG A 548 -14.66 13.30 17.00
CA ARG A 548 -13.39 13.71 17.62
C ARG A 548 -13.28 15.22 17.74
N LEU A 549 -12.87 15.67 18.91
CA LEU A 549 -12.54 17.08 19.18
C LEU A 549 -11.15 17.18 19.79
N ASP A 550 -10.25 17.92 19.13
CA ASP A 550 -8.88 18.15 19.59
C ASP A 550 -8.66 19.63 19.95
N VAL A 551 -8.38 19.87 21.22
CA VAL A 551 -7.98 21.15 21.82
C VAL A 551 -6.75 20.94 22.72
N SER A 552 -5.76 20.20 22.21
CA SER A 552 -4.54 19.80 22.94
C SER A 552 -3.67 20.98 23.42
N TYR A 553 -3.88 22.18 22.86
CA TYR A 553 -3.26 23.41 23.34
C TYR A 553 -4.32 24.52 23.42
N ALA A 554 -4.92 24.67 24.59
CA ALA A 554 -6.06 25.56 24.80
C ALA A 554 -5.91 26.38 26.10
N PRO A 555 -4.93 27.32 26.16
CA PRO A 555 -4.55 28.02 27.40
C PRO A 555 -5.62 28.90 28.01
N THR A 556 -6.66 29.23 27.25
CA THR A 556 -7.78 30.09 27.67
C THR A 556 -9.05 29.30 28.00
N VAL A 557 -9.09 27.99 27.73
CA VAL A 557 -10.28 27.16 27.94
C VAL A 557 -10.48 26.88 29.43
N THR A 558 -11.72 27.05 29.89
CA THR A 558 -12.15 26.89 31.28
C THR A 558 -13.18 25.77 31.46
N ASP A 559 -13.60 25.54 32.70
CA ASP A 559 -14.63 24.54 33.03
C ASP A 559 -15.97 24.77 32.32
N ALA A 560 -16.24 25.99 31.85
CA ALA A 560 -17.47 26.34 31.13
C ALA A 560 -17.61 25.55 29.81
N ALA A 561 -16.51 25.28 29.12
CA ALA A 561 -16.52 24.53 27.86
C ALA A 561 -16.95 23.07 28.05
N LEU A 562 -16.52 22.43 29.15
CA LEU A 562 -16.74 21.00 29.36
C LEU A 562 -18.21 20.64 29.58
N LYS A 563 -19.03 21.59 30.06
CA LYS A 563 -20.48 21.41 30.16
C LYS A 563 -21.10 21.06 28.82
N ASN A 564 -20.68 21.78 27.77
CA ASN A 564 -21.22 21.61 26.43
C ASN A 564 -20.64 20.35 25.76
N VAL A 565 -19.33 20.10 25.95
CA VAL A 565 -18.66 18.90 25.45
C VAL A 565 -19.31 17.64 25.99
N ALA A 566 -19.70 17.63 27.27
CA ALA A 566 -20.38 16.51 27.90
C ALA A 566 -21.78 16.22 27.30
N GLN A 567 -22.36 17.11 26.51
CA GLN A 567 -23.67 16.91 25.87
C GLN A 567 -23.57 16.45 24.41
N LEU A 568 -22.36 16.34 23.85
CA LEU A 568 -22.20 15.88 22.47
C LEU A 568 -22.64 14.41 22.36
N PRO A 569 -23.58 14.07 21.46
CA PRO A 569 -24.22 12.76 21.45
C PRO A 569 -23.36 11.65 20.84
N LEU A 570 -22.39 12.01 19.98
CA LEU A 570 -21.57 11.07 19.22
C LEU A 570 -20.06 11.22 19.49
N LEU A 571 -19.64 12.15 20.36
CA LEU A 571 -18.22 12.39 20.61
C LEU A 571 -17.59 11.15 21.26
N GLU A 572 -16.65 10.52 20.57
CA GLU A 572 -15.95 9.32 21.03
C GLU A 572 -14.57 9.63 21.62
N GLU A 573 -13.88 10.63 21.06
CA GLU A 573 -12.53 11.02 21.48
C GLU A 573 -12.43 12.52 21.73
N PHE A 574 -11.95 12.89 22.92
CA PHE A 574 -11.67 14.27 23.27
C PHE A 574 -10.22 14.41 23.70
N LYS A 575 -9.48 15.30 23.04
CA LYS A 575 -8.10 15.64 23.40
C LYS A 575 -8.07 17.04 23.95
N LEU A 576 -7.56 17.17 25.16
CA LEU A 576 -7.51 18.43 25.87
C LEU A 576 -6.11 18.62 26.46
N GLY A 577 -5.54 19.81 26.28
CA GLY A 577 -4.28 20.09 26.93
C GLY A 577 -3.96 21.56 27.10
N ASN A 578 -3.00 21.79 28.00
CA ASN A 578 -2.54 23.12 28.39
C ASN A 578 -3.71 24.08 28.66
N SER A 579 -4.68 23.66 29.48
CA SER A 579 -5.92 24.42 29.74
C SER A 579 -6.04 24.92 31.18
N GLN A 580 -7.06 25.74 31.45
CA GLN A 580 -7.40 26.22 32.79
C GLN A 580 -8.42 25.32 33.50
N ILE A 581 -8.73 24.15 32.94
CA ILE A 581 -9.71 23.22 33.48
C ILE A 581 -9.26 22.65 34.82
N THR A 582 -10.20 22.59 35.75
CA THR A 582 -10.03 22.05 37.11
C THR A 582 -10.66 20.66 37.24
N ASP A 583 -10.45 20.02 38.39
CA ASP A 583 -11.14 18.77 38.75
C ASP A 583 -12.67 18.87 38.63
N ALA A 584 -13.24 20.02 38.99
CA ALA A 584 -14.69 20.25 38.92
C ALA A 584 -15.21 20.29 37.48
N GLY A 585 -14.48 20.96 36.58
CA GLY A 585 -14.79 20.93 35.15
C GLY A 585 -14.63 19.55 34.55
N LEU A 586 -13.53 18.86 34.87
CA LEU A 586 -13.25 17.53 34.38
C LEU A 586 -14.37 16.54 34.73
N LEU A 587 -14.91 16.62 35.95
CA LEU A 587 -15.99 15.76 36.41
C LEU A 587 -17.29 15.94 35.61
N GLN A 588 -17.48 17.07 34.91
CA GLN A 588 -18.65 17.25 34.04
C GLN A 588 -18.68 16.26 32.87
N LEU A 589 -17.52 15.76 32.43
CA LEU A 589 -17.43 14.73 31.38
C LEU A 589 -18.02 13.38 31.84
N ALA A 590 -18.28 13.19 33.13
CA ALA A 590 -19.02 12.03 33.62
C ALA A 590 -20.43 11.93 33.01
N ALA A 591 -21.02 13.05 32.59
CA ALA A 591 -22.33 13.06 31.93
C ALA A 591 -22.29 12.71 30.43
N SER A 592 -21.10 12.55 29.83
CA SER A 592 -21.00 12.28 28.40
C SER A 592 -21.58 10.92 28.02
N PRO A 593 -22.52 10.84 27.05
CA PRO A 593 -23.17 9.58 26.69
C PRO A 593 -22.29 8.66 25.83
N SER A 594 -21.28 9.21 25.15
CA SER A 594 -20.57 8.53 24.06
C SER A 594 -19.04 8.53 24.20
N LEU A 595 -18.47 9.35 25.09
CA LEU A 595 -17.01 9.51 25.18
C LEU A 595 -16.34 8.20 25.60
N LYS A 596 -15.42 7.70 24.77
CA LYS A 596 -14.67 6.45 24.96
C LYS A 596 -13.21 6.70 25.29
N LYS A 597 -12.64 7.79 24.78
CA LYS A 597 -11.24 8.16 24.97
C LYS A 597 -11.07 9.63 25.35
N LEU A 598 -10.33 9.87 26.42
CA LEU A 598 -9.93 11.19 26.87
C LEU A 598 -8.41 11.25 26.97
N THR A 599 -7.78 12.13 26.17
CA THR A 599 -6.36 12.43 26.32
C THR A 599 -6.21 13.78 26.99
N LEU A 600 -5.49 13.82 28.11
CA LEU A 600 -5.16 15.02 28.87
C LEU A 600 -3.66 15.27 28.77
N ARG A 601 -3.21 16.48 28.45
CA ARG A 601 -1.76 16.82 28.48
C ARG A 601 -1.51 18.22 29.02
N GLY A 602 -0.57 18.37 29.95
CA GLY A 602 -0.13 19.71 30.41
C GLY A 602 -1.19 20.55 31.14
N SER A 603 -2.33 19.98 31.52
CA SER A 603 -3.38 20.65 32.30
C SER A 603 -3.04 20.62 33.79
N LYS A 604 -2.34 21.66 34.26
CA LYS A 604 -1.75 21.71 35.62
C LYS A 604 -2.76 21.74 36.78
N LYS A 605 -4.02 22.07 36.52
CA LYS A 605 -5.09 22.23 37.52
C LYS A 605 -5.94 20.96 37.70
N ILE A 606 -5.67 19.92 36.91
CA ILE A 606 -6.26 18.60 37.08
C ILE A 606 -5.35 17.80 38.01
N THR A 607 -5.89 17.35 39.15
CA THR A 607 -5.16 16.57 40.16
C THR A 607 -5.38 15.06 39.98
N PRO A 608 -4.50 14.21 40.56
CA PRO A 608 -4.75 12.77 40.61
C PRO A 608 -6.10 12.42 41.25
N ALA A 609 -6.54 13.17 42.27
CA ALA A 609 -7.82 12.94 42.91
C ALA A 609 -9.01 13.21 41.98
N GLY A 610 -8.95 14.28 41.16
CA GLY A 610 -9.96 14.57 40.15
C GLY A 610 -10.02 13.50 39.04
N LEU A 611 -8.85 13.02 38.59
CA LEU A 611 -8.77 11.90 37.65
C LEU A 611 -9.41 10.63 38.22
N ASP A 612 -9.12 10.30 39.48
CA ASP A 612 -9.67 9.12 40.14
C ASP A 612 -11.19 9.23 40.34
N GLN A 613 -11.71 10.44 40.59
CA GLN A 613 -13.15 10.67 40.62
C GLN A 613 -13.79 10.41 39.25
N LEU A 614 -13.20 10.91 38.16
CA LEU A 614 -13.73 10.67 36.81
C LEU A 614 -13.65 9.17 36.46
N ARG A 615 -12.54 8.48 36.77
CA ARG A 615 -12.39 7.03 36.57
C ARG A 615 -13.46 6.23 37.31
N LYS A 616 -13.80 6.62 38.54
CA LYS A 616 -14.88 5.99 39.31
C LYS A 616 -16.25 6.23 38.68
N ALA A 617 -16.49 7.43 38.15
CA ALA A 617 -17.76 7.77 37.51
C ALA A 617 -17.92 7.12 36.13
N ARG A 618 -16.81 6.88 35.41
CA ARG A 618 -16.74 6.35 34.05
C ARG A 618 -15.66 5.27 33.93
N PRO A 619 -15.85 4.08 34.53
CA PRO A 619 -14.84 3.02 34.54
C PRO A 619 -14.49 2.48 33.15
N GLU A 620 -15.37 2.65 32.17
CA GLU A 620 -15.16 2.27 30.77
C GLU A 620 -14.42 3.33 29.93
N LEU A 621 -14.27 4.55 30.44
CA LEU A 621 -13.56 5.63 29.75
C LEU A 621 -12.05 5.41 29.81
N THR A 622 -11.41 5.30 28.65
CA THR A 622 -9.94 5.23 28.56
C THR A 622 -9.36 6.64 28.73
N ILE A 623 -8.63 6.87 29.83
CA ILE A 623 -8.01 8.17 30.13
C ILE A 623 -6.49 8.04 29.99
N GLU A 624 -5.94 8.75 29.00
CA GLU A 624 -4.50 8.95 28.84
C GLU A 624 -4.10 10.28 29.48
N SER A 625 -3.29 10.24 30.55
CA SER A 625 -2.73 11.41 31.20
C SER A 625 -1.21 11.29 31.30
N PRO A 626 -0.42 12.38 31.18
CA PRO A 626 1.02 12.37 31.38
C PRO A 626 1.43 12.02 32.81
#